data_AF-A0A3P0XAJ0-F1
#
_entry.id   AF-A0A3P0XAJ0-F1
#
_cell.length_a   1.000
_cell.length_b   1.000
_cell.length_c   1.000
_cell.angle_alpha   90.00
_cell.angle_beta   90.00
_cell.angle_gamma   90.00
#
_symmetry.space_group_name_H-M   'P 1'
#
loop_
_entity.id
_entity.type
_entity.pdbx_description
1 polymer ?
#
loop_
_entity_poly.entity_id
_entity_poly.type
_entity_poly.pdbx_seq_one_letter_code
_entity_poly.pdbx_strand_id
1 'polypeptide(L)'
;MYSMMKQLFCLVCAFAVVLSPCLYGQRAANPLLPHADPFITAQPVQGRYLLLATTGRNITIWSGATPALAATHASVVFQAPADLSEVWSPTLWQMDGRWWIYFTARAAGKEHGIYALVSDTADPLGSYTFRGQVALGRPAIDPSLLVLGPTRYLMYVTVDRGENAIHMVRLGAPMTPEGADALISEPEFAWERGEGSTRTYPVNEGPTALFHDGRTFIVYSASDTASPRYCLGLLTFAGGDPLVRSHWVKTAHPVFSAAPENGIFGPGRGTFARAPDGGDWLLYAAKSTDAPTAAGRATRAQRFTWNVDGTPHFGVPQKDGPIE
;
A
#
# COMPACT_ATOMS: atom_id res chain seq x y z
N MET A 1 -27.18 88.67 -9.95
CA MET A 1 -26.44 88.38 -11.20
C MET A 1 -26.02 86.92 -11.17
N TYR A 2 -26.41 86.19 -12.20
CA TYR A 2 -26.26 84.76 -12.40
C TYR A 2 -24.85 84.22 -12.11
N SER A 3 -24.74 83.08 -11.44
CA SER A 3 -23.74 82.09 -11.80
C SER A 3 -24.23 80.68 -11.48
N MET A 4 -24.45 79.94 -12.56
CA MET A 4 -24.91 78.57 -12.64
C MET A 4 -23.65 77.70 -12.73
N MET A 5 -23.43 76.78 -11.79
CA MET A 5 -22.32 75.83 -11.90
C MET A 5 -22.83 74.40 -11.77
N LYS A 6 -22.59 73.66 -12.85
CA LYS A 6 -23.06 72.32 -13.18
C LYS A 6 -22.53 71.27 -12.20
N GLN A 7 -23.41 70.39 -11.74
CA GLN A 7 -23.05 69.12 -11.11
C GLN A 7 -22.42 68.19 -12.15
N LEU A 8 -21.19 67.73 -11.89
CA LEU A 8 -20.55 66.65 -12.62
C LEU A 8 -20.58 65.41 -11.70
N PHE A 9 -21.40 64.42 -12.05
CA PHE A 9 -21.45 63.14 -11.35
C PHE A 9 -20.26 62.30 -11.82
N CYS A 10 -19.26 62.12 -10.95
CA CYS A 10 -18.12 61.24 -11.21
C CYS A 10 -18.49 59.82 -10.77
N LEU A 11 -18.70 58.93 -11.73
CA LEU A 11 -18.98 57.51 -11.49
C LEU A 11 -17.66 56.83 -11.09
N VAL A 12 -17.46 56.57 -9.80
CA VAL A 12 -16.33 55.78 -9.32
C VAL A 12 -16.67 54.30 -9.48
N CYS A 13 -16.17 53.66 -10.53
CA CYS A 13 -16.16 52.21 -10.64
C CYS A 13 -15.17 51.63 -9.61
N ALA A 14 -15.70 51.08 -8.52
CA ALA A 14 -14.92 50.29 -7.59
C ALA A 14 -14.58 48.94 -8.24
N PHE A 15 -13.36 48.78 -8.74
CA PHE A 15 -12.80 47.46 -9.04
C PHE A 15 -12.57 46.74 -7.70
N ALA A 16 -13.47 45.82 -7.35
CA ALA A 16 -13.20 44.85 -6.30
C ALA A 16 -12.10 43.90 -6.79
N VAL A 17 -10.86 44.12 -6.34
CA VAL A 17 -9.80 43.13 -6.47
C VAL A 17 -10.20 41.97 -5.57
N VAL A 18 -10.75 40.92 -6.17
CA VAL A 18 -10.90 39.63 -5.49
C VAL A 18 -9.51 39.06 -5.34
N LEU A 19 -8.87 39.34 -4.21
CA LEU A 19 -7.68 38.63 -3.77
C LEU A 19 -8.10 37.17 -3.57
N SER A 20 -7.87 36.34 -4.59
CA SER A 20 -7.88 34.90 -4.43
C SER A 20 -6.83 34.58 -3.38
N PRO A 21 -7.19 33.99 -2.22
CA PRO A 21 -6.17 33.54 -1.29
C PRO A 21 -5.29 32.54 -2.04
N CYS A 22 -4.00 32.85 -2.15
CA CYS A 22 -3.00 31.83 -2.43
C CYS A 22 -3.21 30.75 -1.37
N LEU A 23 -3.79 29.62 -1.78
CA LEU A 23 -3.72 28.38 -1.02
C LEU A 23 -2.23 28.18 -0.75
N TYR A 24 -1.81 28.40 0.48
CA TYR A 24 -0.54 27.89 0.97
C TYR A 24 -0.65 26.37 0.80
N GLY A 25 -0.11 25.86 -0.31
CA GLY A 25 -0.22 24.46 -0.68
C GLY A 25 0.30 23.63 0.48
N GLN A 26 -0.51 22.68 0.93
CA GLN A 26 -0.12 21.74 1.97
C GLN A 26 1.16 21.04 1.49
N ARG A 27 2.31 21.32 2.13
CA ARG A 27 3.57 20.68 1.76
C ARG A 27 3.54 19.27 2.34
N ALA A 28 3.62 18.28 1.45
CA ALA A 28 3.75 16.88 1.84
C ALA A 28 5.09 16.66 2.58
N ALA A 29 5.09 15.80 3.60
CA ALA A 29 6.27 15.48 4.38
C ALA A 29 6.22 14.03 4.87
N ASN A 30 7.37 13.36 4.87
CA ASN A 30 7.54 12.07 5.50
C ASN A 30 7.80 12.21 7.02
N PRO A 31 7.28 11.29 7.85
CA PRO A 31 6.34 10.23 7.49
C PRO A 31 4.91 10.76 7.23
N LEU A 32 4.19 10.10 6.32
CA LEU A 32 2.78 10.42 5.99
C LEU A 32 1.82 10.01 7.11
N LEU A 33 2.04 8.83 7.69
CA LEU A 33 1.19 8.25 8.75
C LEU A 33 2.03 7.47 9.76
N PRO A 34 1.68 7.50 11.06
CA PRO A 34 2.29 6.65 12.08
C PRO A 34 1.73 5.22 12.06
N HIS A 35 1.54 4.66 10.86
CA HIS A 35 0.97 3.33 10.62
C HIS A 35 1.86 2.51 9.69
N ALA A 36 1.79 1.19 9.85
CA ALA A 36 2.50 0.22 9.02
C ALA A 36 1.64 -0.27 7.85
N ASP A 37 2.26 -1.05 6.97
CA ASP A 37 1.62 -1.82 5.91
C ASP A 37 0.74 -0.97 4.96
N PRO A 38 1.27 0.10 4.35
CA PRO A 38 0.49 0.99 3.51
C PRO A 38 0.02 0.28 2.23
N PHE A 39 -1.23 0.52 1.85
CA PHE A 39 -1.76 0.19 0.54
C PHE A 39 -2.34 1.44 -0.12
N ILE A 40 -1.81 1.80 -1.28
CA ILE A 40 -2.33 2.90 -2.09
C ILE A 40 -2.97 2.39 -3.38
N THR A 41 -4.04 3.06 -3.82
CA THR A 41 -4.59 2.84 -5.16
C THR A 41 -3.60 3.29 -6.23
N ALA A 42 -3.36 2.44 -7.23
CA ALA A 42 -2.40 2.72 -8.30
C ALA A 42 -2.72 3.99 -9.11
N GLN A 43 -4.00 4.33 -9.20
CA GLN A 43 -4.55 5.50 -9.89
C GLN A 43 -5.54 6.21 -8.95
N PRO A 44 -5.85 7.50 -9.20
CA PRO A 44 -6.85 8.20 -8.39
C PRO A 44 -8.25 7.61 -8.65
N VAL A 45 -8.98 7.37 -7.58
CA VAL A 45 -10.37 6.93 -7.58
C VAL A 45 -11.24 8.13 -7.29
N GLN A 46 -12.14 8.52 -8.21
CA GLN A 46 -12.99 9.71 -8.05
C GLN A 46 -12.17 10.98 -7.71
N GLY A 47 -11.00 11.14 -8.33
CA GLY A 47 -10.11 12.30 -8.15
C GLY A 47 -9.22 12.27 -6.91
N ARG A 48 -9.20 11.16 -6.13
CA ARG A 48 -8.40 11.01 -4.92
C ARG A 48 -7.60 9.71 -4.92
N TYR A 49 -6.36 9.74 -4.43
CA TYR A 49 -5.66 8.53 -4.04
C TYR A 49 -6.22 8.03 -2.71
N LEU A 50 -6.43 6.73 -2.60
CA LEU A 50 -6.91 6.10 -1.38
C LEU A 50 -5.75 5.32 -0.76
N LEU A 51 -5.44 5.65 0.49
CA LEU A 51 -4.39 5.02 1.29
C LEU A 51 -5.05 4.26 2.44
N LEU A 52 -4.69 3.00 2.63
CA LEU A 52 -5.03 2.21 3.80
C LEU A 52 -3.74 1.82 4.51
N ALA A 53 -3.83 1.53 5.81
CA ALA A 53 -2.70 1.13 6.63
C ALA A 53 -3.19 0.34 7.85
N THR A 54 -2.29 -0.38 8.51
CA THR A 54 -2.59 -1.15 9.73
C THR A 54 -2.91 -0.24 10.91
N THR A 55 -4.15 -0.30 11.40
CA THR A 55 -4.59 0.39 12.63
C THR A 55 -4.81 -0.57 13.80
N GLY A 56 -4.89 -1.88 13.55
CA GLY A 56 -5.03 -2.93 14.56
C GLY A 56 -6.47 -3.24 14.99
N ARG A 57 -7.42 -2.30 14.84
CA ARG A 57 -8.83 -2.47 15.31
C ARG A 57 -9.92 -1.99 14.35
N ASN A 58 -9.60 -1.25 13.30
CA ASN A 58 -10.57 -0.75 12.33
C ASN A 58 -9.98 -0.76 10.92
N ILE A 59 -10.79 -0.49 9.91
CA ILE A 59 -10.29 -0.11 8.59
C ILE A 59 -10.56 1.37 8.39
N THR A 60 -9.48 2.12 8.25
CA THR A 60 -9.49 3.53 7.89
C THR A 60 -8.97 3.67 6.47
N ILE A 61 -9.68 4.42 5.64
CA ILE A 61 -9.20 4.86 4.33
C ILE A 61 -8.86 6.35 4.46
N TRP A 62 -7.60 6.67 4.23
CA TRP A 62 -7.15 8.04 4.03
C TRP A 62 -7.25 8.41 2.55
N SER A 63 -7.41 9.70 2.27
CA SER A 63 -7.44 10.20 0.90
C SER A 63 -6.82 11.57 0.71
N GLY A 64 -6.33 11.80 -0.51
CA GLY A 64 -5.82 13.09 -0.94
C GLY A 64 -5.53 13.17 -2.45
N ALA A 65 -5.10 14.35 -2.90
CA ALA A 65 -5.00 14.67 -4.32
C ALA A 65 -3.80 14.03 -5.04
N THR A 66 -2.74 13.68 -4.30
CA THR A 66 -1.52 13.06 -4.83
C THR A 66 -1.07 11.93 -3.90
N PRO A 67 -0.18 11.02 -4.33
CA PRO A 67 0.36 9.98 -3.46
C PRO A 67 1.02 10.55 -2.19
N ALA A 68 1.75 11.67 -2.31
CA ALA A 68 2.39 12.35 -1.18
C ALA A 68 1.39 13.02 -0.22
N LEU A 69 0.17 13.30 -0.66
CA LEU A 69 -0.91 13.87 0.15
C LEU A 69 -2.01 12.85 0.45
N ALA A 70 -1.81 11.56 0.18
CA ALA A 70 -2.86 10.56 0.30
C ALA A 70 -3.35 10.37 1.75
N ALA A 71 -2.62 10.90 2.73
CA ALA A 71 -2.95 10.87 4.16
C ALA A 71 -3.81 12.07 4.65
N THR A 72 -4.24 13.00 3.78
CA THR A 72 -4.86 14.27 4.21
C THR A 72 -6.20 14.12 4.92
N HIS A 73 -7.10 13.27 4.42
CA HIS A 73 -8.45 13.10 5.00
C HIS A 73 -8.70 11.65 5.38
N ALA A 74 -9.05 11.39 6.64
CA ALA A 74 -9.34 10.05 7.14
C ALA A 74 -10.84 9.72 7.13
N SER A 75 -11.19 8.47 6.81
CA SER A 75 -12.56 7.94 6.91
C SER A 75 -12.53 6.51 7.45
N VAL A 76 -13.13 6.29 8.61
CA VAL A 76 -13.28 4.94 9.18
C VAL A 76 -14.46 4.27 8.48
N VAL A 77 -14.21 3.20 7.74
CA VAL A 77 -15.23 2.50 6.94
C VAL A 77 -15.69 1.19 7.56
N PHE A 78 -14.94 0.68 8.53
CA PHE A 78 -15.29 -0.54 9.26
C PHE A 78 -14.66 -0.55 10.65
N GLN A 79 -15.44 -0.94 11.65
CA GLN A 79 -14.98 -1.17 13.02
C GLN A 79 -15.04 -2.69 13.29
N ALA A 80 -13.90 -3.30 13.66
CA ALA A 80 -13.87 -4.72 13.91
C ALA A 80 -14.68 -5.09 15.17
N PRO A 81 -15.50 -6.15 15.12
CA PRO A 81 -16.22 -6.64 16.28
C PRO A 81 -15.26 -7.11 17.38
N ALA A 82 -15.77 -7.31 18.60
CA ALA A 82 -14.94 -7.60 19.77
C ALA A 82 -14.11 -8.89 19.62
N ASP A 83 -14.68 -9.90 18.95
CA ASP A 83 -14.10 -11.21 18.70
C ASP A 83 -13.16 -11.26 17.48
N LEU A 84 -12.95 -10.14 16.80
CA LEU A 84 -12.00 -9.99 15.69
C LEU A 84 -10.91 -8.99 16.09
N SER A 85 -9.67 -9.48 16.20
CA SER A 85 -8.49 -8.70 16.58
C SER A 85 -7.43 -8.73 15.49
N GLU A 86 -6.32 -8.02 15.72
CA GLU A 86 -5.13 -8.09 14.87
C GLU A 86 -5.43 -7.69 13.40
N VAL A 87 -6.21 -6.61 13.24
CA VAL A 87 -6.63 -6.09 11.93
C VAL A 87 -5.45 -5.42 11.23
N TRP A 88 -4.84 -6.11 10.27
CA TRP A 88 -3.60 -5.71 9.62
C TRP A 88 -3.69 -5.75 8.09
N SER A 89 -2.77 -5.03 7.46
CA SER A 89 -2.48 -5.03 6.02
C SER A 89 -3.73 -5.02 5.12
N PRO A 90 -4.63 -4.03 5.27
CA PRO A 90 -5.78 -3.93 4.39
C PRO A 90 -5.39 -3.51 2.98
N THR A 91 -6.03 -4.13 1.98
CA THR A 91 -5.91 -3.79 0.56
C THR A 91 -7.29 -3.56 -0.06
N LEU A 92 -7.39 -2.68 -1.06
CA LEU A 92 -8.65 -2.21 -1.64
C LEU A 92 -8.69 -2.45 -3.15
N TRP A 93 -9.76 -3.07 -3.64
CA TRP A 93 -9.88 -3.52 -5.02
C TRP A 93 -11.28 -3.30 -5.58
N GLN A 94 -11.40 -2.86 -6.83
CA GLN A 94 -12.68 -2.80 -7.51
C GLN A 94 -12.92 -4.10 -8.28
N MET A 95 -13.98 -4.82 -7.93
CA MET A 95 -14.36 -6.10 -8.55
C MET A 95 -15.86 -6.23 -8.62
N ASP A 96 -16.36 -6.68 -9.76
CA ASP A 96 -17.77 -7.01 -9.99
C ASP A 96 -18.69 -5.82 -9.64
N GLY A 97 -18.26 -4.62 -10.01
CA GLY A 97 -18.99 -3.36 -9.80
C GLY A 97 -18.97 -2.82 -8.37
N ARG A 98 -18.28 -3.46 -7.43
CA ARG A 98 -18.19 -3.02 -6.02
C ARG A 98 -16.74 -2.90 -5.57
N TRP A 99 -16.52 -2.17 -4.49
CA TRP A 99 -15.23 -2.14 -3.81
C TRP A 99 -15.15 -3.28 -2.81
N TRP A 100 -14.00 -3.93 -2.76
CA TRP A 100 -13.68 -5.01 -1.85
C TRP A 100 -12.44 -4.66 -1.07
N ILE A 101 -12.51 -4.82 0.24
CA ILE A 101 -11.33 -4.70 1.11
C ILE A 101 -10.98 -6.09 1.61
N TYR A 102 -9.75 -6.53 1.38
CA TYR A 102 -9.19 -7.70 2.06
C TYR A 102 -8.26 -7.25 3.16
N PHE A 103 -8.26 -7.95 4.29
CA PHE A 103 -7.37 -7.64 5.40
C PHE A 103 -7.06 -8.90 6.18
N THR A 104 -5.94 -8.87 6.91
CA THR A 104 -5.59 -9.89 7.88
C THR A 104 -6.34 -9.60 9.18
N ALA A 105 -6.89 -10.63 9.81
CA ALA A 105 -7.35 -10.56 11.19
C ALA A 105 -7.29 -11.92 11.86
N ARG A 106 -7.57 -11.94 13.16
CA ARG A 106 -7.68 -13.15 13.96
C ARG A 106 -9.00 -13.17 14.70
N ALA A 107 -9.85 -14.14 14.40
CA ALA A 107 -11.04 -14.42 15.19
C ALA A 107 -10.67 -15.10 16.53
N ALA A 108 -11.48 -14.89 17.57
CA ALA A 108 -11.28 -15.50 18.88
C ALA A 108 -11.12 -17.03 18.79
N GLY A 109 -10.01 -17.55 19.32
CA GLY A 109 -9.68 -18.98 19.30
C GLY A 109 -9.29 -19.54 17.93
N LYS A 110 -9.03 -18.69 16.93
CA LYS A 110 -8.56 -19.07 15.60
C LYS A 110 -7.14 -18.58 15.34
N GLU A 111 -6.55 -19.05 14.25
CA GLU A 111 -5.31 -18.49 13.69
C GLU A 111 -5.62 -17.28 12.80
N HIS A 112 -4.58 -16.59 12.32
CA HIS A 112 -4.75 -15.50 11.38
C HIS A 112 -5.39 -15.99 10.08
N GLY A 113 -6.30 -15.19 9.54
CA GLY A 113 -6.93 -15.42 8.25
C GLY A 113 -7.11 -14.14 7.47
N ILE A 114 -7.44 -14.31 6.20
CA ILE A 114 -7.84 -13.21 5.32
C ILE A 114 -9.35 -13.05 5.40
N TYR A 115 -9.80 -11.83 5.65
CA TYR A 115 -11.21 -11.45 5.76
C TYR A 115 -11.56 -10.42 4.69
N ALA A 116 -12.84 -10.34 4.34
CA ALA A 116 -13.32 -9.44 3.28
C ALA A 116 -14.45 -8.52 3.74
N LEU A 117 -14.43 -7.30 3.23
CA LEU A 117 -15.52 -6.34 3.24
C LEU A 117 -15.97 -6.06 1.81
N VAL A 118 -17.23 -5.69 1.61
CA VAL A 118 -17.75 -5.22 0.31
C VAL A 118 -18.51 -3.91 0.48
N SER A 119 -18.25 -2.91 -0.38
CA SER A 119 -18.84 -1.57 -0.27
C SER A 119 -20.33 -1.58 -0.61
N ASP A 120 -21.17 -0.99 0.22
CA ASP A 120 -22.62 -0.89 -0.02
C ASP A 120 -22.97 0.13 -1.11
N THR A 121 -22.03 1.02 -1.42
CA THR A 121 -22.18 2.07 -2.42
C THR A 121 -21.03 2.06 -3.42
N ALA A 122 -21.15 2.90 -4.46
CA ALA A 122 -20.09 3.13 -5.44
C ALA A 122 -18.93 3.98 -4.90
N ASP A 123 -19.16 4.73 -3.80
CA ASP A 123 -18.11 5.48 -3.13
C ASP A 123 -17.26 4.53 -2.27
N PRO A 124 -15.95 4.39 -2.51
CA PRO A 124 -15.08 3.57 -1.68
C PRO A 124 -14.94 4.06 -0.24
N LEU A 125 -15.36 5.28 0.08
CA LEU A 125 -15.42 5.84 1.44
C LEU A 125 -16.79 5.65 2.11
N GLY A 126 -17.74 4.99 1.43
CA GLY A 126 -19.05 4.65 1.97
C GLY A 126 -19.01 3.54 3.01
N SER A 127 -20.18 3.03 3.38
CA SER A 127 -20.30 1.89 4.28
C SER A 127 -19.90 0.58 3.61
N TYR A 128 -19.48 -0.39 4.42
CA TYR A 128 -19.11 -1.72 3.97
C TYR A 128 -19.83 -2.79 4.78
N THR A 129 -20.23 -3.86 4.09
CA THR A 129 -20.72 -5.09 4.69
C THR A 129 -19.56 -6.06 4.96
N PHE A 130 -19.43 -6.56 6.19
CA PHE A 130 -18.48 -7.62 6.54
C PHE A 130 -18.93 -8.97 5.98
N ARG A 131 -18.07 -9.63 5.21
CA ARG A 131 -18.38 -10.89 4.52
C ARG A 131 -17.74 -12.13 5.16
N GLY A 132 -16.95 -11.94 6.21
CA GLY A 132 -16.26 -13.02 6.91
C GLY A 132 -14.93 -13.41 6.26
N GLN A 133 -14.43 -14.58 6.65
CA GLN A 133 -13.14 -15.10 6.23
C GLN A 133 -13.20 -15.67 4.81
N VAL A 134 -12.17 -15.44 4.00
CA VAL A 134 -11.94 -16.12 2.72
C VAL A 134 -11.45 -17.55 3.01
N ALA A 135 -12.13 -18.55 2.42
CA ALA A 135 -11.88 -19.95 2.71
C ALA A 135 -10.61 -20.49 2.00
N LEU A 136 -9.44 -20.14 2.52
CA LEU A 136 -8.14 -20.63 2.04
C LEU A 136 -7.72 -21.99 2.63
N GLY A 137 -8.42 -22.45 3.67
CA GLY A 137 -8.14 -23.75 4.31
C GLY A 137 -6.86 -23.81 5.15
N ARG A 138 -6.16 -22.69 5.34
CA ARG A 138 -4.93 -22.58 6.14
C ARG A 138 -4.75 -21.16 6.71
N PRO A 139 -3.91 -20.98 7.75
CA PRO A 139 -3.57 -19.66 8.26
C PRO A 139 -2.92 -18.79 7.19
N ALA A 140 -3.42 -17.56 7.06
CA ALA A 140 -2.98 -16.66 6.00
C ALA A 140 -3.02 -15.19 6.45
N ILE A 141 -2.05 -14.43 5.96
CA ILE A 141 -1.93 -12.98 6.17
C ILE A 141 -1.67 -12.27 4.83
N ASP A 142 -1.64 -10.94 4.89
CA ASP A 142 -1.13 -10.06 3.84
C ASP A 142 -1.78 -10.24 2.46
N PRO A 143 -3.11 -10.11 2.34
CA PRO A 143 -3.81 -10.30 1.08
C PRO A 143 -3.49 -9.21 0.07
N SER A 144 -3.29 -9.58 -1.18
CA SER A 144 -3.14 -8.67 -2.31
C SER A 144 -3.60 -9.34 -3.60
N LEU A 145 -3.83 -8.58 -4.67
CA LEU A 145 -4.25 -9.15 -5.95
C LEU A 145 -3.19 -8.98 -7.03
N LEU A 146 -3.04 -10.04 -7.83
CA LEU A 146 -2.44 -9.98 -9.15
C LEU A 146 -3.56 -10.06 -10.18
N VAL A 147 -3.59 -9.11 -11.12
CA VAL A 147 -4.53 -9.12 -12.24
C VAL A 147 -3.75 -9.24 -13.54
N LEU A 148 -3.98 -10.32 -14.28
CA LEU A 148 -3.36 -10.58 -15.58
C LEU A 148 -4.46 -10.80 -16.63
N GLY A 149 -4.62 -9.82 -17.52
CA GLY A 149 -5.72 -9.79 -18.47
C GLY A 149 -7.07 -9.82 -17.74
N PRO A 150 -8.00 -10.73 -18.09
CA PRO A 150 -9.28 -10.86 -17.41
C PRO A 150 -9.22 -11.66 -16.10
N THR A 151 -8.07 -12.26 -15.78
CA THR A 151 -7.95 -13.19 -14.65
C THR A 151 -7.35 -12.48 -13.44
N ARG A 152 -7.95 -12.73 -12.28
CA ARG A 152 -7.50 -12.25 -10.98
C ARG A 152 -7.02 -13.42 -10.14
N TYR A 153 -5.97 -13.17 -9.36
CA TYR A 153 -5.36 -14.12 -8.46
C TYR A 153 -5.22 -13.47 -7.08
N LEU A 154 -5.64 -14.18 -6.04
CA LEU A 154 -5.41 -13.77 -4.66
C LEU A 154 -4.01 -14.22 -4.26
N MET A 155 -3.13 -13.26 -4.00
CA MET A 155 -1.84 -13.48 -3.35
C MET A 155 -2.04 -13.36 -1.85
N TYR A 156 -1.38 -14.25 -1.10
CA TYR A 156 -1.41 -14.25 0.35
C TYR A 156 -0.12 -14.86 0.90
N VAL A 157 0.06 -14.76 2.21
CA VAL A 157 1.25 -15.26 2.90
C VAL A 157 0.83 -16.33 3.90
N THR A 158 1.49 -17.47 3.88
CA THR A 158 1.24 -18.57 4.80
C THR A 158 2.18 -18.49 5.98
N VAL A 159 1.69 -18.82 7.18
CA VAL A 159 2.43 -18.67 8.45
C VAL A 159 2.45 -19.97 9.28
N ASP A 160 2.21 -21.10 8.62
CA ASP A 160 1.92 -22.41 9.24
C ASP A 160 3.12 -23.38 9.25
N ARG A 161 4.28 -22.98 8.71
CA ARG A 161 5.48 -23.83 8.58
C ARG A 161 6.73 -23.31 9.30
N GLY A 162 6.59 -22.32 10.17
CA GLY A 162 7.73 -21.69 10.85
C GLY A 162 8.52 -20.72 9.95
N GLU A 163 7.95 -20.34 8.81
CA GLU A 163 8.40 -19.30 7.91
C GLU A 163 7.19 -18.62 7.25
N ASN A 164 7.41 -17.43 6.69
CA ASN A 164 6.42 -16.78 5.83
C ASN A 164 6.78 -17.05 4.36
N ALA A 165 5.81 -17.60 3.61
CA ALA A 165 5.93 -17.86 2.19
C ALA A 165 4.75 -17.26 1.42
N ILE A 166 5.01 -16.77 0.21
CA ILE A 166 4.01 -16.18 -0.66
C ILE A 166 3.37 -17.27 -1.49
N HIS A 167 2.06 -17.36 -1.37
CA HIS A 167 1.20 -18.26 -2.10
C HIS A 167 0.22 -17.46 -2.98
N MET A 168 -0.31 -18.12 -4.01
CA MET A 168 -1.27 -17.54 -4.93
C MET A 168 -2.32 -18.58 -5.31
N VAL A 169 -3.56 -18.13 -5.49
CA VAL A 169 -4.66 -18.94 -5.98
C VAL A 169 -5.52 -18.13 -6.95
N ARG A 170 -6.10 -18.78 -7.97
CA ARG A 170 -7.06 -18.10 -8.86
C ARG A 170 -8.28 -17.65 -8.06
N LEU A 171 -8.82 -16.48 -8.36
CA LEU A 171 -9.97 -15.91 -7.64
C LEU A 171 -11.16 -15.74 -8.59
N GLY A 172 -12.07 -16.73 -8.65
CA GLY A 172 -13.19 -16.72 -9.59
C GLY A 172 -14.22 -15.63 -9.29
N ALA A 173 -14.67 -15.56 -8.04
CA ALA A 173 -15.44 -14.47 -7.46
C ALA A 173 -14.63 -13.83 -6.31
N PRO A 174 -14.95 -12.62 -5.82
CA PRO A 174 -14.15 -11.92 -4.82
C PRO A 174 -13.89 -12.69 -3.51
N MET A 175 -14.63 -13.76 -3.22
CA MET A 175 -14.36 -14.62 -2.07
C MET A 175 -14.32 -16.11 -2.44
N THR A 176 -14.08 -16.42 -3.70
CA THR A 176 -14.09 -17.80 -4.21
C THR A 176 -12.74 -18.12 -4.82
N PRO A 177 -11.77 -18.56 -3.99
CA PRO A 177 -10.57 -19.22 -4.47
C PRO A 177 -10.94 -20.44 -5.33
N GLU A 178 -10.24 -20.63 -6.44
CA GLU A 178 -10.47 -21.72 -7.38
C GLU A 178 -9.17 -22.48 -7.65
N GLY A 179 -9.27 -23.81 -7.69
CA GLY A 179 -8.14 -24.67 -7.96
C GLY A 179 -7.20 -24.85 -6.77
N ALA A 180 -5.97 -25.27 -7.07
CA ALA A 180 -4.97 -25.54 -6.05
C ALA A 180 -4.25 -24.25 -5.64
N ASP A 181 -3.92 -24.21 -4.35
CA ASP A 181 -2.90 -23.35 -3.77
C ASP A 181 -1.54 -23.53 -4.49
N ALA A 182 -0.92 -22.42 -4.91
CA ALA A 182 0.41 -22.42 -5.52
C ALA A 182 1.42 -21.65 -4.66
N LEU A 183 2.53 -22.29 -4.31
CA LEU A 183 3.70 -21.63 -3.73
C LEU A 183 4.42 -20.82 -4.81
N ILE A 184 4.63 -19.52 -4.56
CA ILE A 184 5.24 -18.59 -5.53
C ILE A 184 6.63 -18.14 -5.08
N SER A 185 6.82 -17.88 -3.79
CA SER A 185 8.13 -17.53 -3.25
C SER A 185 8.24 -17.96 -1.80
N GLU A 186 9.39 -18.54 -1.45
CA GLU A 186 9.78 -18.82 -0.08
C GLU A 186 11.19 -18.26 0.17
N PRO A 187 11.62 -18.06 1.44
CA PRO A 187 12.95 -17.55 1.75
C PRO A 187 14.09 -18.47 1.26
N GLU A 188 14.86 -18.00 0.29
CA GLU A 188 15.97 -18.72 -0.35
C GLU A 188 17.32 -18.12 0.06
N PHE A 189 17.38 -16.80 0.23
CA PHE A 189 18.61 -16.06 0.49
C PHE A 189 18.81 -15.71 1.96
N ALA A 190 20.05 -15.45 2.36
CA ALA A 190 20.40 -15.10 3.74
C ALA A 190 19.71 -13.80 4.22
N TRP A 191 19.56 -12.81 3.33
CA TRP A 191 18.89 -11.54 3.64
C TRP A 191 17.38 -11.67 3.89
N GLU A 192 16.79 -12.84 3.62
CA GLU A 192 15.38 -13.14 3.86
C GLU A 192 15.12 -13.80 5.22
N ARG A 193 16.17 -14.03 6.02
CA ARG A 193 16.13 -14.91 7.21
C ARG A 193 16.15 -14.21 8.57
N GLY A 194 15.93 -12.89 8.59
CA GLY A 194 15.71 -12.15 9.83
C GLY A 194 17.00 -11.82 10.60
N GLU A 195 18.14 -11.66 9.92
CA GLU A 195 19.37 -11.17 10.56
C GLU A 195 19.09 -9.83 11.27
N GLY A 196 19.53 -9.68 12.52
CA GLY A 196 19.32 -8.47 13.32
C GLY A 196 17.97 -8.37 14.04
N SER A 197 17.11 -9.40 13.98
CA SER A 197 15.90 -9.50 14.82
C SER A 197 16.17 -10.21 16.15
N THR A 198 15.17 -10.26 17.03
CA THR A 198 15.15 -11.03 18.29
C THR A 198 15.03 -12.54 18.06
N ARG A 199 14.76 -12.97 16.82
CA ARG A 199 14.69 -14.37 16.40
C ARG A 199 15.14 -14.52 14.95
N THR A 200 15.71 -15.67 14.60
CA THR A 200 15.87 -16.08 13.20
C THR A 200 14.53 -16.56 12.69
N TYR A 201 13.91 -15.80 11.80
CA TYR A 201 12.61 -16.13 11.22
C TYR A 201 12.64 -15.82 9.71
N PRO A 202 12.57 -16.84 8.84
CA PRO A 202 12.53 -16.65 7.41
C PRO A 202 11.21 -16.03 6.96
N VAL A 203 11.28 -14.96 6.17
CA VAL A 203 10.11 -14.19 5.74
C VAL A 203 10.18 -13.83 4.28
N ASN A 204 9.13 -14.18 3.55
CA ASN A 204 8.66 -13.55 2.32
C ASN A 204 7.19 -13.18 2.56
N GLU A 205 6.88 -11.89 2.62
CA GLU A 205 5.53 -11.43 2.95
C GLU A 205 5.12 -10.16 2.21
N GLY A 206 3.86 -9.75 2.37
CA GLY A 206 3.36 -8.52 1.76
C GLY A 206 3.54 -8.36 0.26
N PRO A 207 3.10 -9.33 -0.56
CA PRO A 207 3.23 -9.25 -2.01
C PRO A 207 2.38 -8.10 -2.58
N THR A 208 2.96 -7.33 -3.48
CA THR A 208 2.26 -6.30 -4.25
C THR A 208 2.64 -6.42 -5.72
N ALA A 209 1.63 -6.53 -6.59
CA ALA A 209 1.85 -6.52 -8.03
C ALA A 209 2.26 -5.13 -8.52
N LEU A 210 3.24 -5.08 -9.43
CA LEU A 210 3.71 -3.88 -10.09
C LEU A 210 3.84 -4.15 -11.59
N PHE A 211 3.39 -3.20 -12.41
CA PHE A 211 3.33 -3.35 -13.87
C PHE A 211 4.02 -2.18 -14.56
N HIS A 212 4.84 -2.48 -15.57
CA HIS A 212 5.52 -1.47 -16.37
C HIS A 212 5.93 -2.04 -17.72
N ASP A 213 5.63 -1.31 -18.80
CA ASP A 213 6.04 -1.63 -20.17
C ASP A 213 5.83 -3.10 -20.58
N GLY A 214 4.64 -3.62 -20.27
CA GLY A 214 4.23 -5.00 -20.57
C GLY A 214 4.83 -6.06 -19.65
N ARG A 215 5.63 -5.67 -18.65
CA ARG A 215 6.21 -6.56 -17.63
C ARG A 215 5.36 -6.57 -16.37
N THR A 216 5.43 -7.70 -15.68
CA THR A 216 4.76 -7.93 -14.39
C THR A 216 5.80 -8.30 -13.35
N PHE A 217 5.69 -7.63 -12.20
CA PHE A 217 6.52 -7.87 -11.03
C PHE A 217 5.64 -8.16 -9.83
N ILE A 218 6.17 -8.92 -8.87
CA ILE A 218 5.69 -8.93 -7.50
C ILE A 218 6.82 -8.39 -6.64
N VAL A 219 6.55 -7.26 -5.97
CA VAL A 219 7.43 -6.74 -4.93
C VAL A 219 6.94 -7.30 -3.61
N TYR A 220 7.86 -7.81 -2.80
CA TYR A 220 7.53 -8.41 -1.51
C TYR A 220 8.51 -7.95 -0.45
N SER A 221 8.21 -8.18 0.82
CA SER A 221 9.08 -7.86 1.94
C SER A 221 9.77 -9.10 2.47
N ALA A 222 11.01 -8.96 2.93
CA ALA A 222 11.76 -10.07 3.50
C ALA A 222 12.47 -9.70 4.80
N SER A 223 12.90 -10.74 5.53
CA SER A 223 13.28 -10.68 6.95
C SER A 223 12.11 -10.32 7.87
N ASP A 224 12.30 -10.49 9.18
CA ASP A 224 11.27 -10.18 10.18
C ASP A 224 11.08 -8.67 10.36
N THR A 225 9.85 -8.18 10.57
CA THR A 225 9.56 -6.74 10.74
C THR A 225 10.26 -6.11 11.94
N ALA A 226 10.61 -6.94 12.94
CA ALA A 226 11.44 -6.51 14.07
C ALA A 226 12.91 -6.27 13.66
N SER A 227 13.42 -6.92 12.62
CA SER A 227 14.76 -6.69 12.11
C SER A 227 14.92 -5.26 11.53
N PRO A 228 16.04 -4.56 11.75
CA PRO A 228 16.38 -3.35 11.01
C PRO A 228 16.73 -3.63 9.54
N ARG A 229 16.89 -4.91 9.16
CA ARG A 229 17.18 -5.39 7.82
C ARG A 229 15.93 -5.84 7.04
N TYR A 230 14.73 -5.60 7.57
CA TYR A 230 13.50 -5.72 6.77
C TYR A 230 13.66 -4.92 5.46
N CYS A 231 13.36 -5.54 4.33
CA CYS A 231 13.70 -4.98 3.02
C CYS A 231 12.72 -5.47 1.95
N LEU A 232 12.77 -4.88 0.75
CA LEU A 232 11.99 -5.35 -0.39
C LEU A 232 12.80 -6.28 -1.29
N GLY A 233 12.17 -7.38 -1.70
CA GLY A 233 12.58 -8.26 -2.79
C GLY A 233 11.72 -8.11 -4.03
N LEU A 234 12.12 -8.75 -5.12
CA LEU A 234 11.47 -8.66 -6.43
C LEU A 234 11.36 -10.04 -7.08
N LEU A 235 10.15 -10.37 -7.53
CA LEU A 235 9.88 -11.45 -8.48
C LEU A 235 9.51 -10.84 -9.83
N THR A 236 10.12 -11.33 -10.90
CA THR A 236 9.81 -10.94 -12.27
C THR A 236 9.09 -12.07 -12.98
N PHE A 237 7.90 -11.79 -13.52
CA PHE A 237 7.17 -12.80 -14.29
C PHE A 237 7.83 -13.02 -15.65
N ALA A 238 8.21 -14.27 -15.94
CA ALA A 238 8.85 -14.68 -17.19
C ALA A 238 7.85 -15.09 -18.28
N GLY A 239 6.54 -14.97 -18.02
CA GLY A 239 5.47 -15.47 -18.88
C GLY A 239 5.07 -16.91 -18.56
N GLY A 240 3.99 -17.40 -19.19
CA GLY A 240 3.40 -18.70 -18.90
C GLY A 240 2.23 -18.62 -17.92
N ASP A 241 2.06 -19.65 -17.08
CA ASP A 241 1.05 -19.68 -16.01
C ASP A 241 1.61 -19.01 -14.73
N PRO A 242 1.00 -17.93 -14.21
CA PRO A 242 1.44 -17.26 -12.99
C PRO A 242 1.31 -18.12 -11.71
N LEU A 243 0.59 -19.24 -11.75
CA LEU A 243 0.51 -20.20 -10.64
C LEU A 243 1.67 -21.21 -10.62
N VAL A 244 2.59 -21.14 -11.58
CA VAL A 244 3.78 -21.99 -11.61
C VAL A 244 4.99 -21.20 -11.11
N ARG A 245 5.57 -21.63 -9.98
CA ARG A 245 6.73 -20.97 -9.34
C ARG A 245 7.88 -20.68 -10.29
N SER A 246 8.23 -21.63 -11.16
CA SER A 246 9.36 -21.47 -12.10
C SER A 246 9.13 -20.43 -13.19
N HIS A 247 7.91 -19.90 -13.34
CA HIS A 247 7.64 -18.74 -14.20
C HIS A 247 7.90 -17.40 -13.50
N TRP A 248 8.37 -17.41 -12.26
CA TRP A 248 8.80 -16.23 -11.52
C TRP A 248 10.30 -16.28 -11.29
N VAL A 249 11.01 -15.27 -11.78
CA VAL A 249 12.46 -15.11 -11.56
C VAL A 249 12.66 -14.24 -10.32
N LYS A 250 13.28 -14.81 -9.29
CA LYS A 250 13.56 -14.13 -8.03
C LYS A 250 14.89 -13.38 -8.07
N THR A 251 14.88 -12.09 -7.75
CA THR A 251 16.11 -11.30 -7.64
C THR A 251 16.93 -11.72 -6.41
N ALA A 252 18.22 -11.99 -6.59
CA ALA A 252 19.08 -12.58 -5.55
C ALA A 252 19.49 -11.61 -4.43
N HIS A 253 19.18 -10.32 -4.56
CA HIS A 253 19.52 -9.27 -3.60
C HIS A 253 18.30 -8.37 -3.34
N PRO A 254 18.25 -7.67 -2.20
CA PRO A 254 17.20 -6.69 -1.93
C PRO A 254 17.19 -5.59 -2.99
N VAL A 255 15.99 -5.15 -3.38
CA VAL A 255 15.77 -4.03 -4.30
C VAL A 255 15.47 -2.72 -3.59
N PHE A 256 15.26 -2.76 -2.27
CA PHE A 256 15.12 -1.59 -1.40
C PHE A 256 15.43 -1.98 0.04
N SER A 257 16.37 -1.31 0.70
CA SER A 257 16.85 -1.67 2.04
C SER A 257 17.07 -0.44 2.92
N ALA A 258 17.42 -0.65 4.19
CA ALA A 258 17.70 0.42 5.14
C ALA A 258 18.72 1.45 4.61
N ALA A 259 18.56 2.70 5.02
CA ALA A 259 19.47 3.81 4.79
C ALA A 259 19.80 4.47 6.15
N PRO A 260 20.76 3.93 6.91
CA PRO A 260 21.16 4.48 8.22
C PRO A 260 21.58 5.95 8.16
N GLU A 261 22.18 6.39 7.05
CA GLU A 261 22.54 7.78 6.78
C GLU A 261 21.33 8.73 6.74
N ASN A 262 20.15 8.20 6.40
CA ASN A 262 18.88 8.93 6.41
C ASN A 262 18.04 8.62 7.66
N GLY A 263 18.57 7.78 8.57
CA GLY A 263 17.88 7.36 9.79
C GLY A 263 16.69 6.42 9.54
N ILE A 264 16.65 5.74 8.38
CA ILE A 264 15.53 4.88 7.98
C ILE A 264 15.94 3.42 8.00
N PHE A 265 15.22 2.60 8.76
CA PHE A 265 15.55 1.20 9.00
C PHE A 265 14.36 0.29 8.70
N GLY A 266 14.64 -0.90 8.20
CA GLY A 266 13.63 -1.91 7.93
C GLY A 266 12.51 -1.47 6.96
N PRO A 267 12.78 -0.85 5.80
CA PRO A 267 11.72 -0.48 4.87
C PRO A 267 11.06 -1.70 4.23
N GLY A 268 9.74 -1.76 4.22
CA GLY A 268 9.01 -2.79 3.51
C GLY A 268 7.54 -2.47 3.33
N ARG A 269 6.75 -3.49 2.97
CA ARG A 269 5.36 -3.38 2.57
C ARG A 269 5.14 -2.34 1.46
N GLY A 270 5.91 -2.48 0.38
CA GLY A 270 5.90 -1.57 -0.75
C GLY A 270 4.58 -1.63 -1.54
N THR A 271 3.96 -0.47 -1.77
CA THR A 271 2.81 -0.29 -2.67
C THR A 271 3.01 0.91 -3.59
N PHE A 272 2.30 0.92 -4.72
CA PHE A 272 2.68 1.76 -5.85
C PHE A 272 1.52 2.59 -6.36
N ALA A 273 1.82 3.83 -6.74
CA ALA A 273 0.88 4.72 -7.40
C ALA A 273 1.56 5.48 -8.54
N ARG A 274 0.79 5.83 -9.57
CA ARG A 274 1.20 6.74 -10.62
C ARG A 274 0.54 8.08 -10.37
N ALA A 275 1.33 9.13 -10.18
CA ALA A 275 0.84 10.49 -9.97
C ALA A 275 0.31 11.12 -11.27
N PRO A 276 -0.50 12.20 -11.20
CA PRO A 276 -1.07 12.86 -12.37
C PRO A 276 -0.03 13.49 -13.32
N ASP A 277 1.17 13.80 -12.79
CA ASP A 277 2.30 14.31 -13.56
C ASP A 277 3.10 13.20 -14.29
N GLY A 278 2.66 11.95 -14.18
CA GLY A 278 3.31 10.79 -14.78
C GLY A 278 4.37 10.13 -13.91
N GLY A 279 4.70 10.67 -12.74
CA GLY A 279 5.71 10.09 -11.84
C GLY A 279 5.22 8.83 -11.12
N ASP A 280 6.08 7.83 -11.01
CA ASP A 280 5.82 6.63 -10.21
C ASP A 280 6.23 6.83 -8.75
N TRP A 281 5.40 6.36 -7.83
CA TRP A 281 5.55 6.52 -6.38
C TRP A 281 5.57 5.17 -5.69
N LEU A 282 6.50 5.02 -4.76
CA LEU A 282 6.56 3.93 -3.79
C LEU A 282 6.09 4.48 -2.44
N LEU A 283 5.08 3.82 -1.86
CA LEU A 283 4.74 3.94 -0.45
C LEU A 283 5.25 2.72 0.29
N TYR A 284 5.81 2.93 1.48
CA TYR A 284 6.39 1.86 2.29
C TYR A 284 6.34 2.22 3.77
N ALA A 285 6.40 1.22 4.64
CA ALA A 285 6.57 1.42 6.07
C ALA A 285 8.03 1.18 6.47
N ALA A 286 8.56 2.02 7.36
CA ALA A 286 9.90 1.85 7.92
C ALA A 286 9.97 2.40 9.35
N LYS A 287 11.02 2.03 10.08
CA LYS A 287 11.34 2.52 11.42
C LYS A 287 12.35 3.67 11.34
N SER A 288 12.35 4.52 12.36
CA SER A 288 13.37 5.57 12.55
C SER A 288 14.45 5.16 13.57
N THR A 289 14.57 3.86 13.85
CA THR A 289 15.54 3.26 14.78
C THR A 289 15.93 1.87 14.27
N ASP A 290 17.17 1.48 14.55
CA ASP A 290 17.72 0.15 14.28
C ASP A 290 17.38 -0.89 15.37
N ALA A 291 16.67 -0.48 16.43
CA ALA A 291 16.28 -1.37 17.50
C ALA A 291 15.47 -2.58 16.97
N PRO A 292 15.70 -3.80 17.53
CA PRO A 292 15.03 -5.02 17.09
C PRO A 292 13.56 -5.05 17.58
N THR A 293 12.72 -4.21 17.01
CA THR A 293 11.30 -4.04 17.34
C THR A 293 10.45 -3.84 16.09
N ALA A 294 9.23 -4.35 16.08
CA ALA A 294 8.24 -4.10 15.03
C ALA A 294 7.44 -2.80 15.26
N ALA A 295 7.60 -2.17 16.43
CA ALA A 295 6.94 -0.93 16.80
C ALA A 295 7.57 0.29 16.10
N GLY A 296 6.84 1.40 16.03
CA GLY A 296 7.33 2.66 15.47
C GLY A 296 7.49 2.66 13.94
N ARG A 297 6.91 1.67 13.25
CA ARG A 297 6.80 1.67 11.79
C ARG A 297 5.86 2.80 11.35
N ALA A 298 6.32 3.62 10.42
CA ALA A 298 5.57 4.73 9.85
C ALA A 298 5.61 4.69 8.32
N THR A 299 4.48 5.05 7.71
CA THR A 299 4.29 5.10 6.26
C THR A 299 5.01 6.31 5.70
N ARG A 300 5.77 6.09 4.63
CA ARG A 300 6.49 7.09 3.86
C ARG A 300 6.15 6.95 2.39
N ALA A 301 6.41 8.00 1.62
CA ALA A 301 6.29 8.01 0.17
C ALA A 301 7.53 8.63 -0.47
N GLN A 302 7.94 8.10 -1.60
CA GLN A 302 8.95 8.71 -2.47
C GLN A 302 8.71 8.34 -3.93
N ARG A 303 9.19 9.17 -4.85
CA ARG A 303 9.24 8.80 -6.26
C ARG A 303 10.28 7.72 -6.50
N PHE A 304 10.06 6.92 -7.54
CA PHE A 304 11.05 6.00 -8.05
C PHE A 304 11.12 6.05 -9.57
N THR A 305 12.16 5.44 -10.14
CA THR A 305 12.42 5.42 -11.58
C THR A 305 12.51 3.99 -12.08
N TRP A 306 12.75 3.82 -13.38
CA TRP A 306 12.93 2.51 -14.00
C TRP A 306 14.35 2.38 -14.53
N ASN A 307 14.95 1.22 -14.34
CA ASN A 307 16.24 0.87 -14.93
C ASN A 307 16.09 0.71 -16.46
N VAL A 308 17.21 0.77 -17.18
CA VAL A 308 17.23 0.56 -18.64
C VAL A 308 16.70 -0.83 -19.05
N ASP A 309 16.88 -1.83 -18.19
CA ASP A 309 16.36 -3.18 -18.41
C ASP A 309 14.86 -3.32 -18.11
N GLY A 310 14.18 -2.24 -17.70
CA GLY A 310 12.75 -2.19 -17.38
C GLY A 310 12.40 -2.68 -15.97
N THR A 311 13.38 -2.97 -15.10
CA THR A 311 13.12 -3.28 -13.68
C THR A 311 12.94 -1.99 -12.85
N PRO A 312 12.20 -2.03 -11.72
CA PRO A 312 12.03 -0.84 -10.89
C PRO A 312 13.33 -0.45 -10.18
N HIS A 313 13.59 0.85 -10.11
CA HIS A 313 14.70 1.45 -9.38
C HIS A 313 14.15 2.33 -8.25
N PHE A 314 13.96 1.73 -7.07
CA PHE A 314 13.40 2.41 -5.89
C PHE A 314 14.35 3.41 -5.22
N GLY A 315 15.64 3.37 -5.58
CA GLY A 315 16.67 4.17 -4.93
C GLY A 315 16.87 3.75 -3.47
N VAL A 316 17.15 4.73 -2.61
CA VAL A 316 17.29 4.53 -1.16
C VAL A 316 16.16 5.25 -0.41
N PRO A 317 15.76 4.77 0.78
CA PRO A 317 14.80 5.49 1.64
C PRO A 317 15.24 6.93 1.89
N GLN A 318 14.38 7.89 1.61
CA GLN A 318 14.66 9.31 1.84
C GLN A 318 14.51 9.69 3.32
N LYS A 319 15.25 10.71 3.76
CA LYS A 319 15.15 11.27 5.11
C LYS A 319 13.75 11.82 5.37
N ASP A 320 13.28 11.68 6.62
CA ASP A 320 12.03 12.33 7.07
C ASP A 320 12.11 13.86 6.91
N GLY A 321 10.98 14.48 6.56
CA GLY A 321 10.90 15.89 6.19
C GLY A 321 10.09 16.12 4.92
N PRO A 322 10.12 17.35 4.37
CA PRO A 322 9.39 17.70 3.15
C PRO A 322 9.68 16.75 1.99
N ILE A 323 8.65 16.36 1.25
CA ILE A 323 8.77 15.55 0.03
C ILE A 323 8.89 16.50 -1.16
N GLU A 324 9.92 16.29 -1.98
CA GLU A 324 10.18 17.03 -3.23
C GLU A 324 9.46 16.41 -4.44
#